data_AF-A0A7S1HZ81-F1
#
_entry.id   AF-A0A7S1HZ81-F1
#
_cell.length_a   1.000
_cell.length_b   1.000
_cell.length_c   1.000
_cell.angle_alpha   90.00
_cell.angle_beta   90.00
_cell.angle_gamma   90.00
#
_symmetry.space_group_name_H-M   'P 1'
#
loop_
_entity.id
_entity.type
_entity.pdbx_description
1 polymer ?
#
loop_
_entity_poly.entity_id
_entity_poly.type
_entity_poly.pdbx_seq_one_letter_code
_entity_poly.pdbx_strand_id
1 'polypeptide(L)'
;GGANSSEVCAGHGSCLASVYGTGDCFCHAGYAGRDCSLVCPGATGLNQTGTAESCSGHGACDYLTGRCDCFTGYTGEDCSAECPVTNAQVCGGHGSCSTTTTAATGCTCDPGYGGQACDA
;
A
#
# COMPACT_ATOMS: atom_id res chain seq x y z
N GLY A 1 19.34 -17.60 25.97
CA GLY A 1 19.39 -16.85 24.70
C GLY A 1 18.18 -15.96 24.68
N GLY A 2 18.39 -14.63 24.70
CA GLY A 2 17.32 -13.66 24.47
C GLY A 2 17.57 -13.05 23.10
N ALA A 3 16.59 -13.14 22.20
CA ALA A 3 16.65 -12.46 20.91
C ALA A 3 16.83 -10.96 21.15
N ASN A 4 17.76 -10.33 20.42
CA ASN A 4 18.06 -8.93 20.62
C ASN A 4 16.87 -8.09 20.12
N SER A 5 16.45 -7.06 20.86
CA SER A 5 15.31 -6.21 20.48
C SER A 5 15.47 -5.53 19.12
N SER A 6 16.70 -5.41 18.61
CA SER A 6 17.01 -4.91 17.26
C SER A 6 16.72 -5.90 16.13
N GLU A 7 16.63 -7.19 16.42
CA GLU A 7 16.33 -8.25 15.42
C GLU A 7 14.82 -8.51 15.30
N VAL A 8 14.05 -8.23 16.35
CA VAL A 8 12.63 -8.61 16.43
C VAL A 8 11.72 -7.73 15.57
N CYS A 9 12.01 -6.43 15.47
CA CYS A 9 11.26 -5.48 14.64
C CYS A 9 12.11 -4.82 13.56
N ALA A 10 13.14 -5.53 13.07
CA ALA A 10 14.07 -5.08 12.02
C ALA A 10 14.73 -3.70 12.27
N GLY A 11 14.74 -3.19 13.51
CA GLY A 11 15.17 -1.82 13.82
C GLY A 11 14.22 -0.71 13.35
N HIS A 12 13.02 -1.08 12.88
CA HIS A 12 12.00 -0.19 12.33
C HIS A 12 10.69 -0.23 13.13
N GLY A 13 10.75 -0.66 14.38
CA GLY A 13 9.58 -0.75 15.24
C GLY A 13 9.93 -0.94 16.70
N SER A 14 8.95 -0.65 17.54
CA SER A 14 9.03 -0.90 18.98
C SER A 14 8.42 -2.26 19.28
N CYS A 15 9.18 -3.13 19.96
CA CYS A 15 8.67 -4.42 20.42
C CYS A 15 7.66 -4.21 21.54
N LEU A 16 6.43 -4.67 21.35
CA LEU A 16 5.49 -4.83 22.45
C LEU A 16 5.82 -6.15 23.15
N ALA A 17 6.10 -6.08 24.45
CA ALA A 17 6.35 -7.27 25.26
C ALA A 17 5.02 -8.04 25.47
N SER A 18 4.60 -8.81 24.46
CA SER A 18 3.46 -9.70 24.58
C SER A 18 3.82 -10.89 25.48
N VAL A 19 2.98 -11.16 26.49
CA VAL A 19 3.17 -12.18 27.55
C VAL A 19 3.33 -13.62 27.00
N TYR A 20 3.09 -13.84 25.70
CA TYR A 20 3.14 -15.16 25.03
C TYR A 20 4.31 -15.36 24.04
N GLY A 21 5.29 -14.46 23.99
CA GLY A 21 6.55 -14.72 23.25
C GLY A 21 6.49 -14.53 21.72
N THR A 22 5.34 -14.15 21.16
CA THR A 22 5.25 -13.55 19.82
C THR A 22 5.26 -12.04 20.01
N GLY A 23 6.44 -11.41 20.00
CA GLY A 23 6.53 -9.96 20.12
C GLY A 23 5.85 -9.31 18.93
N ASP A 24 4.75 -8.59 19.17
CA ASP A 24 4.11 -7.76 18.14
C ASP A 24 4.91 -6.46 18.00
N CYS A 25 5.17 -6.06 16.76
CA CYS A 25 5.92 -4.83 16.48
C CYS A 25 4.97 -3.68 16.18
N PHE A 26 5.18 -2.55 16.87
CA PHE A 26 4.61 -1.27 16.44
C PHE A 26 5.60 -0.58 15.50
N CYS A 27 5.32 -0.63 14.20
CA CYS A 27 6.23 -0.12 13.19
C CYS A 27 6.33 1.41 13.19
N HIS A 28 7.53 1.89 12.90
CA HIS A 28 7.78 3.29 12.60
C HIS A 28 7.09 3.68 11.30
N ALA A 29 6.82 4.97 11.13
CA ALA A 29 6.08 5.46 9.96
C ALA A 29 6.79 5.06 8.64
N GLY A 30 6.00 4.54 7.69
CA GLY A 30 6.49 4.03 6.40
C GLY A 30 7.02 2.59 6.42
N TYR A 31 7.00 1.91 7.56
CA TYR A 31 7.31 0.49 7.69
C TYR A 31 6.08 -0.34 8.05
N ALA A 32 6.08 -1.59 7.63
CA ALA A 32 4.99 -2.54 7.78
C ALA A 32 5.51 -3.98 7.89
N GLY A 33 4.60 -4.93 8.06
CA GLY A 33 4.89 -6.32 8.33
C GLY A 33 4.95 -6.61 9.83
N ARG A 34 4.81 -7.89 10.18
CA ARG A 34 4.80 -8.32 11.60
C ARG A 34 6.08 -7.99 12.35
N ASP A 35 7.20 -7.91 11.65
CA ASP A 35 8.52 -7.56 12.14
C ASP A 35 9.03 -6.21 11.59
N CYS A 36 8.17 -5.40 10.98
CA CYS A 36 8.52 -4.09 10.41
C CYS A 36 9.62 -4.10 9.33
N SER A 37 9.87 -5.26 8.70
CA SER A 37 10.87 -5.38 7.64
C SER A 37 10.40 -4.89 6.28
N LEU A 38 9.10 -4.67 6.11
CA LEU A 38 8.52 -4.19 4.85
C LEU A 38 8.53 -2.67 4.85
N VAL A 39 8.79 -2.08 3.69
CA VAL A 39 8.68 -0.64 3.46
C VAL A 39 7.42 -0.40 2.64
N CYS A 40 6.58 0.52 3.10
CA CYS A 40 5.39 0.90 2.36
C CYS A 40 5.78 1.52 0.99
N PRO A 41 5.09 1.15 -0.10
CA PRO A 41 5.35 1.75 -1.40
C PRO A 41 5.21 3.27 -1.37
N GLY A 42 6.07 3.98 -2.09
CA GLY A 42 6.09 5.45 -2.09
C GLY A 42 6.48 6.08 -0.74
N ALA A 43 6.95 5.30 0.24
CA ALA A 43 7.37 5.85 1.52
C ALA A 43 8.57 6.79 1.37
N THR A 44 8.40 8.03 1.81
CA THR A 44 9.45 9.05 1.89
C THR A 44 9.75 9.39 3.34
N GLY A 45 10.88 10.04 3.63
CA GLY A 45 11.14 10.54 4.99
C GLY A 45 11.31 9.46 6.08
N LEU A 46 11.65 8.21 5.72
CA LEU A 46 11.82 7.06 6.62
C LEU A 46 12.87 7.23 7.75
N ASN A 47 13.62 8.34 7.74
CA ASN A 47 14.62 8.71 8.75
C ASN A 47 14.27 10.05 9.45
N GLN A 48 13.02 10.51 9.34
CA GLN A 48 12.51 11.73 9.95
C GLN A 48 11.46 11.36 11.01
N THR A 49 11.50 11.99 12.18
CA THR A 49 10.70 11.65 13.37
C THR A 49 9.21 12.05 13.29
N GLY A 50 8.54 11.95 12.13
CA GLY A 50 7.08 12.14 12.13
C GLY A 50 6.33 12.37 10.82
N THR A 51 6.93 12.29 9.62
CA THR A 51 6.20 12.60 8.37
C THR A 51 6.60 11.67 7.23
N ALA A 52 6.53 10.35 7.46
CA ALA A 52 6.69 9.43 6.35
C ALA A 52 5.38 9.34 5.57
N GLU A 53 5.30 10.09 4.48
CA GLU A 53 4.22 9.95 3.51
C GLU A 53 4.44 8.64 2.76
N SER A 54 3.43 7.79 2.72
CA SER A 54 3.44 6.50 2.00
C SER A 54 2.31 6.49 0.98
N CYS A 55 2.35 5.54 0.05
CA CYS A 55 1.33 5.38 -0.99
C CYS A 55 1.11 6.68 -1.77
N SER A 56 2.19 7.43 -2.03
CA SER A 56 2.20 8.72 -2.72
C SER A 56 1.21 9.76 -2.16
N GLY A 57 0.75 9.61 -0.91
CA GLY A 57 -0.30 10.45 -0.32
C GLY A 57 -1.72 10.14 -0.82
N HIS A 58 -1.88 9.12 -1.67
CA HIS A 58 -3.15 8.74 -2.29
C HIS A 58 -3.60 7.33 -1.87
N GLY A 59 -3.14 6.85 -0.74
CA GLY A 59 -3.56 5.56 -0.19
C GLY A 59 -3.16 5.39 1.27
N ALA A 60 -3.69 4.33 1.87
CA ALA A 60 -3.26 3.86 3.18
C ALA A 60 -2.37 2.62 3.01
N CYS A 61 -1.24 2.58 3.71
CA CYS A 61 -0.42 1.37 3.74
C CYS A 61 -1.01 0.37 4.74
N ASP A 62 -1.33 -0.84 4.28
CA ASP A 62 -1.73 -1.94 5.13
C ASP A 62 -0.55 -2.41 5.97
N TYR A 63 -0.71 -2.35 7.29
CA TYR A 63 0.39 -2.59 8.24
C TYR A 63 0.87 -4.05 8.26
N LEU A 64 0.05 -5.02 7.82
CA LEU A 64 0.41 -6.44 7.85
C LEU A 64 1.10 -6.88 6.57
N THR A 65 0.60 -6.42 5.44
CA THR A 65 1.03 -6.84 4.10
C THR A 65 2.06 -5.88 3.50
N GLY A 66 2.16 -4.66 4.01
CA GLY A 66 3.04 -3.62 3.47
C GLY A 66 2.60 -3.13 2.10
N ARG A 67 1.32 -3.28 1.76
CA ARG A 67 0.76 -2.90 0.46
C ARG A 67 -0.13 -1.68 0.59
N CYS A 68 -0.17 -0.85 -0.45
CA CYS A 68 -1.05 0.30 -0.48
C CYS A 68 -2.48 -0.05 -0.90
N ASP A 69 -3.43 0.37 -0.08
CA ASP A 69 -4.83 0.50 -0.42
C ASP A 69 -5.10 1.92 -0.90
N CYS A 70 -5.11 2.09 -2.22
CA CYS A 70 -5.31 3.40 -2.84
C CYS A 70 -6.71 3.95 -2.61
N PHE A 71 -6.80 5.27 -2.45
CA PHE A 71 -8.05 6.00 -2.42
C PHE A 71 -8.73 5.95 -3.79
N THR A 72 -10.04 6.23 -3.79
CA THR A 72 -10.86 6.24 -5.01
C THR A 72 -10.24 7.13 -6.08
N GLY A 73 -10.04 6.57 -7.27
CA GLY A 73 -9.45 7.28 -8.40
C GLY A 73 -7.93 7.08 -8.54
N TYR A 74 -7.28 6.35 -7.63
CA TYR A 74 -5.86 6.03 -7.70
C TYR A 74 -5.59 4.52 -7.78
N THR A 75 -4.47 4.17 -8.38
CA THR A 75 -4.02 2.80 -8.63
C THR A 75 -2.49 2.74 -8.73
N GLY A 76 -1.95 1.54 -8.93
CA GLY A 76 -0.53 1.25 -8.88
C GLY A 76 -0.07 0.80 -7.49
N GLU A 77 1.18 0.32 -7.42
CA GLU A 77 1.76 -0.24 -6.19
C GLU A 77 1.84 0.80 -5.06
N ASP A 78 2.11 2.05 -5.42
CA ASP A 78 2.28 3.19 -4.53
C ASP A 78 1.20 4.27 -4.72
N CYS A 79 0.10 3.95 -5.39
CA CYS A 79 -1.01 4.87 -5.66
C CYS A 79 -0.61 6.17 -6.38
N SER A 80 0.53 6.16 -7.10
CA SER A 80 0.98 7.31 -7.88
C SER A 80 0.20 7.50 -9.19
N ALA A 81 -0.47 6.46 -9.69
CA ALA A 81 -1.21 6.51 -10.95
C ALA A 81 -2.70 6.81 -10.71
N GLU A 82 -3.29 7.62 -11.58
CA GLU A 82 -4.73 7.87 -11.58
C GLU A 82 -5.46 6.81 -12.43
N CYS A 83 -6.65 6.43 -11.98
CA CYS A 83 -7.54 5.59 -12.75
C CYS A 83 -7.97 6.32 -14.03
N PRO A 84 -7.98 5.64 -15.19
CA PRO A 84 -8.52 6.21 -16.42
C PRO A 84 -9.96 6.70 -16.24
N VAL A 85 -10.22 7.94 -16.68
CA VAL A 85 -11.56 8.56 -16.68
C VAL A 85 -11.93 8.94 -18.11
N THR A 86 -13.14 8.57 -18.51
CA THR A 86 -13.74 8.93 -19.80
C THR A 86 -15.21 9.21 -19.58
N ASN A 87 -15.77 10.22 -20.27
CA ASN A 87 -17.14 10.69 -20.06
C ASN A 87 -17.49 10.99 -18.58
N ALA A 88 -16.53 11.49 -17.81
CA ALA A 88 -16.64 11.74 -16.36
C ALA A 88 -16.94 10.49 -15.51
N GLN A 89 -16.67 9.29 -16.03
CA GLN A 89 -16.79 8.02 -15.31
C GLN A 89 -15.43 7.31 -15.24
N VAL A 90 -15.07 6.85 -14.04
CA VAL A 90 -13.90 5.98 -13.84
C VAL A 90 -14.11 4.70 -14.62
N CYS A 91 -13.11 4.30 -15.41
CA CYS A 91 -13.20 3.14 -16.32
C CYS A 91 -14.46 3.19 -17.20
N GLY A 92 -14.88 4.40 -17.63
CA GLY A 92 -16.03 4.60 -18.50
C GLY A 92 -17.37 4.14 -17.91
N GLY A 93 -17.40 3.79 -16.63
CA GLY A 93 -18.56 3.14 -16.00
C GLY A 93 -18.72 1.65 -16.37
N HIS A 94 -17.74 1.07 -17.05
CA HIS A 94 -17.74 -0.31 -17.56
C HIS A 94 -16.52 -1.11 -17.11
N GLY A 95 -16.04 -0.77 -15.92
CA GLY A 95 -14.92 -1.46 -15.31
C GLY A 95 -14.70 -1.00 -13.89
N SER A 96 -13.85 -1.75 -13.20
CA SER A 96 -13.43 -1.44 -11.85
C SER A 96 -11.96 -1.02 -11.86
N CYS A 97 -11.67 0.13 -11.25
CA CYS A 97 -10.29 0.49 -10.95
C CYS A 97 -9.85 -0.26 -9.69
N SER A 98 -8.84 -1.11 -9.80
CA SER A 98 -8.35 -1.91 -8.67
C SER A 98 -6.93 -1.51 -8.29
N THR A 99 -6.67 -1.52 -6.99
CA THR A 99 -5.37 -1.25 -6.36
C THR A 99 -4.38 -2.40 -6.58
N THR A 100 -4.85 -3.58 -7.04
CA THR A 100 -4.12 -4.87 -6.97
C THR A 100 -3.75 -5.45 -8.32
N THR A 101 -4.25 -4.85 -9.39
CA THR A 101 -4.11 -5.46 -10.69
C THR A 101 -2.74 -5.18 -11.27
N THR A 102 -2.02 -6.27 -11.53
CA THR A 102 -0.96 -6.37 -12.56
C THR A 102 -1.44 -6.00 -13.97
N ALA A 103 -2.70 -5.56 -14.14
CA ALA A 103 -3.19 -5.00 -15.40
C ALA A 103 -2.52 -3.65 -15.62
N ALA A 104 -1.73 -3.57 -16.69
CA ALA A 104 -0.95 -2.39 -17.08
C ALA A 104 -1.77 -1.09 -17.28
N THR A 105 -3.10 -1.15 -17.17
CA THR A 105 -4.06 -0.10 -17.54
C THR A 105 -4.89 0.47 -16.39
N GLY A 106 -4.71 0.01 -15.13
CA GLY A 106 -5.43 0.56 -13.97
C GLY A 106 -6.93 0.19 -13.89
N CYS A 107 -7.60 0.01 -15.02
CA CYS A 107 -8.98 -0.47 -15.13
C CYS A 107 -9.04 -1.96 -15.47
N THR A 108 -9.92 -2.68 -14.78
CA THR A 108 -10.38 -4.03 -15.15
C THR A 108 -11.76 -3.89 -15.79
N CYS A 109 -11.86 -4.15 -17.09
CA CYS A 109 -13.09 -3.95 -17.84
C CYS A 109 -14.09 -5.09 -17.64
N ASP A 110 -15.37 -4.73 -17.66
CA ASP A 110 -16.48 -5.68 -17.67
C ASP A 110 -16.51 -6.46 -18.99
N PRO A 111 -17.08 -7.68 -19.02
CA PRO A 111 -17.18 -8.47 -20.23
C PRO A 111 -17.84 -7.72 -21.39
N GLY A 112 -17.13 -7.60 -22.51
CA GLY A 112 -17.60 -6.89 -23.71
C GLY A 112 -17.07 -5.46 -23.86
N TYR A 113 -16.34 -4.95 -22.86
CA TYR A 113 -15.68 -3.65 -22.92
C TYR A 113 -14.17 -3.81 -23.00
N GLY A 114 -13.53 -2.91 -23.74
CA GLY A 114 -12.08 -2.92 -23.94
C GLY A 114 -11.44 -1.53 -23.86
N GLY A 115 -10.13 -1.49 -24.04
CA GLY A 115 -9.35 -0.25 -23.97
C GLY A 115 -8.88 0.09 -22.56
N GLN A 116 -8.07 1.14 -22.45
CA GLN A 116 -7.48 1.55 -21.17
C GLN A 116 -8.53 2.09 -20.20
N ALA A 117 -9.59 2.74 -20.71
CA ALA A 117 -10.67 3.31 -19.92
C ALA A 117 -11.98 2.53 -20.05
N CYS A 118 -11.96 1.31 -20.58
CA CYS A 118 -13.15 0.45 -20.78
C CYS A 118 -14.28 1.13 -21.58
N ASP A 119 -13.91 1.93 -22.57
CA ASP A 119 -14.82 2.69 -23.43
C ASP A 119 -14.88 2.23 -24.88
N ALA A 120 -14.19 1.13 -25.22
CA ALA A 120 -14.21 0.50 -26.54
C ALA A 120 -15.15 -0.70 -26.60
#